data_AF-A0A9K3GHG0-F1
#
_entry.id   AF-A0A9K3GHG0-F1
#
_cell.length_a   1.000
_cell.length_b   1.000
_cell.length_c   1.000
_cell.angle_alpha   90.00
_cell.angle_beta   90.00
_cell.angle_gamma   90.00
#
_symmetry.space_group_name_H-M   'P 1'
#
loop_
_entity.id
_entity.type
_entity.pdbx_description
1 polymer ?
#
loop_
_entity_poly.entity_id
_entity_poly.type
_entity_poly.pdbx_seq_one_letter_code
_entity_poly.pdbx_strand_id
1 'polypeptide(L)'
;IMFDHQIGNSLFDKKGALIVPDLIAKAKKNGVKIILPIDFVAADDFSQEANTKLCTAEEGIPEGWEGLDCGPASRALYKEACDKAATIVWNGPPGVFEIPQFANGTNELIDAVCAATKRGAVTVIGGGDSATAIMNAGKGEGVSHISTGGGASIELLQGNVMPGIEVLCDA
;
A
#
# COMPACT_ATOMS: atom_id res chain seq x y z
N ILE A 1 -14.59 8.62 -0.11
CA ILE A 1 -13.83 8.64 1.16
C ILE A 1 -14.58 7.70 2.07
N MET A 2 -13.91 6.71 2.66
CA MET A 2 -14.57 5.66 3.42
C MET A 2 -14.86 6.12 4.86
N PHE A 3 -15.86 6.99 5.03
CA PHE A 3 -16.40 7.30 6.36
C PHE A 3 -17.66 6.46 6.59
N ASP A 4 -17.84 5.97 7.82
CA ASP A 4 -19.03 5.22 8.27
C ASP A 4 -19.29 3.89 7.54
N HIS A 5 -18.26 3.28 6.96
CA HIS A 5 -18.36 1.92 6.41
C HIS A 5 -18.23 0.87 7.52
N GLN A 6 -18.99 -0.22 7.39
CA GLN A 6 -18.83 -1.37 8.27
C GLN A 6 -17.52 -2.08 7.95
N ILE A 7 -16.63 -2.24 8.92
CA ILE A 7 -15.30 -2.85 8.75
C ILE A 7 -15.15 -4.20 9.45
N GLY A 8 -16.22 -4.71 10.07
CA GLY A 8 -16.17 -5.94 10.88
C GLY A 8 -15.12 -5.86 11.98
N ASN A 9 -14.27 -6.88 12.04
CA ASN A 9 -13.14 -7.01 12.97
C ASN A 9 -11.82 -6.46 12.40
N SER A 10 -11.84 -5.83 11.22
CA SER A 10 -10.63 -5.28 10.60
C SER A 10 -9.93 -4.29 11.53
N LEU A 11 -8.61 -4.20 11.37
CA LEU A 11 -7.77 -3.30 12.16
C LEU A 11 -8.25 -1.85 12.08
N PHE A 12 -8.41 -1.21 13.25
CA PHE A 12 -8.86 0.17 13.36
C PHE A 12 -7.98 0.98 14.33
N ASP A 13 -7.20 1.91 13.78
CA ASP A 13 -6.45 2.88 14.58
C ASP A 13 -7.36 4.06 14.97
N LYS A 14 -7.88 4.01 16.19
CA LYS A 14 -8.71 5.07 16.78
C LYS A 14 -8.00 6.42 16.85
N LYS A 15 -6.68 6.47 17.06
CA LYS A 15 -5.92 7.73 17.16
C LYS A 15 -5.68 8.30 15.77
N GLY A 16 -5.24 7.46 14.82
CA GLY A 16 -5.05 7.84 13.43
C GLY A 16 -6.34 8.31 12.74
N ALA A 17 -7.49 7.71 13.06
CA ALA A 17 -8.78 8.12 12.52
C ALA A 17 -9.11 9.61 12.76
N LEU A 18 -8.62 10.19 13.87
CA LEU A 18 -8.87 11.59 14.21
C LEU A 18 -8.22 12.58 13.23
N ILE A 19 -7.10 12.21 12.59
CA ILE A 19 -6.36 13.09 11.66
C ILE A 19 -6.74 12.89 10.20
N VAL A 20 -7.51 11.84 9.88
CA VAL A 20 -7.91 11.52 8.50
C VAL A 20 -8.66 12.69 7.82
N PRO A 21 -9.65 13.35 8.45
CA PRO A 21 -10.36 14.46 7.80
C PRO A 21 -9.43 15.59 7.35
N ASP A 22 -8.45 15.95 8.18
CA ASP A 22 -7.47 17.00 7.91
C ASP A 22 -6.54 16.61 6.76
N LEU A 23 -6.07 15.35 6.73
CA LEU A 23 -5.25 14.82 5.64
C LEU A 23 -5.99 14.83 4.31
N ILE A 24 -7.26 14.40 4.30
CA ILE A 24 -8.10 14.43 3.09
C ILE A 24 -8.33 15.87 2.63
N ALA A 25 -8.61 16.81 3.54
CA ALA A 25 -8.78 18.22 3.22
C ALA A 25 -7.49 18.82 2.64
N LYS A 26 -6.33 18.52 3.23
CA LYS A 26 -5.01 18.94 2.73
C LYS A 26 -4.73 18.37 1.34
N ALA A 27 -5.01 17.10 1.11
CA ALA A 27 -4.83 16.48 -0.20
C ALA A 27 -5.70 17.15 -1.27
N LYS A 28 -6.99 17.38 -0.99
CA LYS A 28 -7.90 18.11 -1.88
C LYS A 28 -7.40 19.52 -2.18
N LYS A 29 -6.96 20.26 -1.15
CA LYS A 29 -6.40 21.61 -1.31
C LYS A 29 -5.19 21.65 -2.25
N ASN A 30 -4.37 20.60 -2.21
CA ASN A 30 -3.18 20.46 -3.06
C ASN A 30 -3.44 19.74 -4.39
N GLY A 31 -4.70 19.45 -4.73
CA GLY A 31 -5.05 18.73 -5.96
C GLY A 31 -4.54 17.27 -6.00
N VAL A 32 -4.22 16.68 -4.85
CA VAL A 32 -3.73 15.31 -4.74
C VAL A 32 -4.91 14.34 -4.79
N LYS A 33 -4.90 13.44 -5.78
CA LYS A 33 -5.88 12.36 -5.89
C LYS A 33 -5.51 11.24 -4.91
N ILE A 34 -6.41 10.92 -3.99
CA ILE A 34 -6.29 9.77 -3.10
C ILE A 34 -7.15 8.63 -3.66
N ILE A 35 -6.54 7.46 -3.86
CA ILE A 35 -7.22 6.23 -4.26
C ILE A 35 -7.26 5.33 -3.03
N LEU A 36 -8.47 4.95 -2.62
CA LEU A 36 -8.72 4.00 -1.55
C LEU A 36 -9.29 2.70 -2.15
N PRO A 37 -9.17 1.55 -1.47
CA PRO A 37 -9.84 0.34 -1.90
C PRO A 37 -11.37 0.54 -1.95
N ILE A 38 -12.01 -0.12 -2.91
CA ILE A 38 -13.47 -0.14 -3.11
C ILE A 38 -14.06 -1.53 -2.92
N ASP A 39 -13.21 -2.54 -2.74
CA ASP A 39 -13.57 -3.92 -2.45
C ASP A 39 -12.41 -4.62 -1.71
N PHE A 40 -12.75 -5.67 -0.98
CA PHE A 40 -11.87 -6.34 -0.02
C PHE A 40 -12.07 -7.84 -0.08
N VAL A 41 -10.98 -8.60 0.04
CA VAL A 41 -11.03 -10.01 0.40
C VAL A 41 -11.12 -10.08 1.91
N ALA A 42 -12.31 -10.42 2.42
CA ALA A 42 -12.56 -10.59 3.84
C ALA A 42 -12.43 -12.07 4.24
N ALA A 43 -11.99 -12.31 5.46
CA ALA A 43 -11.88 -13.64 6.07
C ALA A 43 -12.55 -13.69 7.44
N ASP A 44 -13.00 -14.88 7.87
CA ASP A 44 -13.57 -15.11 9.20
C ASP A 44 -12.53 -15.44 10.28
N ASP A 45 -11.27 -15.61 9.88
CA ASP A 45 -10.12 -15.84 10.76
C ASP A 45 -8.81 -15.35 10.12
N PHE A 46 -7.81 -15.05 10.95
CA PHE A 46 -6.47 -14.67 10.49
C PHE A 46 -5.61 -15.92 10.30
N SER A 47 -5.95 -16.75 9.32
CA SER A 47 -5.26 -18.02 9.06
C SER A 47 -5.30 -18.42 7.59
N GLN A 48 -4.60 -19.50 7.24
CA GLN A 48 -4.61 -20.05 5.88
C GLN A 48 -5.87 -20.87 5.60
N GLU A 49 -6.56 -21.28 6.65
CA GLU A 49 -7.74 -22.14 6.65
C GLU A 49 -9.06 -21.34 6.71
N ALA A 50 -8.97 -20.02 6.87
CA ALA A 50 -10.11 -19.13 6.95
C ALA A 50 -11.00 -19.19 5.71
N ASN A 51 -12.31 -19.13 5.92
CA ASN A 51 -13.23 -18.92 4.81
C ASN A 51 -13.06 -17.50 4.28
N THR A 52 -13.16 -17.33 2.97
CA THR A 52 -13.01 -16.01 2.34
C THR A 52 -14.27 -15.61 1.59
N LYS A 53 -14.52 -14.29 1.51
CA LYS A 53 -15.51 -13.71 0.62
C LYS A 53 -15.07 -12.34 0.14
N LEU A 54 -15.63 -11.93 -0.99
CA LEU A 54 -15.48 -10.58 -1.49
C LEU A 54 -16.54 -9.68 -0.86
N CYS A 55 -16.13 -8.52 -0.36
CA CYS A 55 -17.01 -7.49 0.15
C CYS A 55 -16.71 -6.17 -0.57
N THR A 56 -17.73 -5.47 -1.05
CA THR A 56 -17.55 -4.10 -1.55
C THR A 56 -17.49 -3.10 -0.40
N ALA A 57 -16.93 -1.92 -0.65
CA ALA A 57 -16.96 -0.84 0.33
C ALA A 57 -18.42 -0.47 0.68
N GLU A 58 -19.30 -0.40 -0.32
CA GLU A 58 -20.72 -0.05 -0.13
C GLU A 58 -21.47 -1.06 0.74
N GLU A 59 -21.23 -2.36 0.56
CA GLU A 59 -21.82 -3.42 1.39
C GLU A 59 -21.18 -3.47 2.79
N GLY A 60 -19.89 -3.16 2.89
CA GLY A 60 -19.11 -3.28 4.10
C GLY A 60 -18.68 -4.71 4.40
N ILE A 61 -17.79 -4.84 5.39
CA ILE A 61 -17.32 -6.11 5.92
C ILE A 61 -18.20 -6.50 7.12
N PRO A 62 -18.81 -7.69 7.12
CA PRO A 62 -19.72 -8.10 8.19
C PRO A 62 -18.99 -8.33 9.52
N GLU A 63 -19.74 -8.25 10.63
CA GLU A 63 -19.23 -8.59 11.96
C GLU A 63 -18.67 -10.01 12.01
N GLY A 64 -17.56 -10.21 12.74
CA GLY A 64 -16.85 -11.48 12.79
C GLY A 64 -15.91 -11.73 11.60
N TRP A 65 -15.88 -10.84 10.60
CA TRP A 65 -14.97 -10.91 9.46
C TRP A 65 -14.01 -9.73 9.43
N GLU A 66 -12.83 -9.89 8.84
CA GLU A 66 -11.83 -8.85 8.66
C GLU A 66 -11.26 -8.83 7.24
N GLY A 67 -10.95 -7.64 6.71
CA GLY A 67 -10.36 -7.46 5.39
C GLY A 67 -8.86 -7.71 5.42
N LEU A 68 -8.38 -8.71 4.68
CA LEU A 68 -6.97 -9.15 4.71
C LEU A 68 -6.23 -8.94 3.38
N ASP A 69 -6.94 -8.64 2.30
CA ASP A 69 -6.36 -8.22 1.03
C ASP A 69 -7.32 -7.29 0.29
N CYS A 70 -6.81 -6.52 -0.68
CA CYS A 70 -7.66 -5.72 -1.56
C CYS A 70 -8.34 -6.60 -2.60
N GLY A 71 -9.59 -6.27 -2.93
CA GLY A 71 -10.36 -6.99 -3.94
C GLY A 71 -9.93 -6.64 -5.37
N PRO A 72 -10.41 -7.40 -6.38
CA PRO A 72 -10.01 -7.24 -7.78
C PRO A 72 -10.32 -5.85 -8.35
N ALA A 73 -11.39 -5.18 -7.93
CA ALA A 73 -11.71 -3.85 -8.44
C ALA A 73 -10.69 -2.80 -7.93
N SER A 74 -10.27 -2.93 -6.67
CA SER A 74 -9.22 -2.09 -6.07
C SER A 74 -7.86 -2.32 -6.73
N ARG A 75 -7.51 -3.57 -7.03
CA ARG A 75 -6.27 -3.92 -7.77
C ARG A 75 -6.23 -3.27 -9.13
N ALA A 76 -7.35 -3.27 -9.86
CA ALA A 76 -7.46 -2.59 -11.15
C ALA A 76 -7.22 -1.07 -11.03
N LEU A 77 -7.74 -0.43 -9.98
CA LEU A 77 -7.50 0.99 -9.71
C LEU A 77 -6.01 1.28 -9.41
N TYR A 78 -5.36 0.42 -8.63
CA TYR A 78 -3.93 0.57 -8.32
C TYR A 78 -3.07 0.41 -9.57
N LYS A 79 -3.39 -0.60 -10.39
CA LYS A 79 -2.72 -0.80 -11.68
C LYS A 79 -2.87 0.41 -12.59
N GLU A 80 -4.07 0.97 -12.71
CA GLU A 80 -4.32 2.18 -13.50
C GLU A 80 -3.48 3.37 -13.00
N ALA A 81 -3.34 3.52 -11.68
CA ALA A 81 -2.50 4.56 -11.09
C ALA A 81 -1.01 4.36 -11.42
N CYS A 82 -0.49 3.14 -11.28
CA CYS A 82 0.88 2.78 -11.67
C CYS A 82 1.12 3.00 -13.17
N ASP A 83 0.12 2.74 -14.02
CA ASP A 83 0.21 2.91 -15.46
C ASP A 83 0.38 4.36 -15.91
N LYS A 84 -0.07 5.31 -15.09
CA LYS A 84 0.00 6.75 -15.35
C LYS A 84 1.20 7.43 -14.67
N ALA A 85 1.92 6.74 -13.79
CA ALA A 85 2.97 7.33 -12.98
C ALA A 85 4.32 7.34 -13.71
N ALA A 86 5.01 8.48 -13.69
CA ALA A 86 6.42 8.59 -14.10
C ALA A 86 7.39 8.31 -12.94
N THR A 87 6.91 8.41 -11.70
CA THR A 87 7.67 8.10 -10.49
C THR A 87 6.74 7.42 -9.49
N ILE A 88 7.20 6.32 -8.90
CA ILE A 88 6.47 5.54 -7.92
C ILE A 88 7.35 5.37 -6.69
N VAL A 89 6.81 5.71 -5.53
CA VAL A 89 7.40 5.38 -4.23
C VAL A 89 6.42 4.44 -3.52
N TRP A 90 6.84 3.20 -3.28
CA TRP A 90 6.00 2.17 -2.68
C TRP A 90 6.50 1.82 -1.27
N ASN A 91 5.60 1.94 -0.29
CA ASN A 91 5.84 1.60 1.10
C ASN A 91 4.57 0.99 1.73
N GLY A 92 4.61 -0.32 1.99
CA GLY A 92 3.51 -1.11 2.58
C GLY A 92 2.79 -1.98 1.55
N PRO A 93 2.73 -3.32 1.73
CA PRO A 93 1.86 -4.21 0.96
C PRO A 93 0.37 -3.88 1.16
N PRO A 94 -0.50 -4.07 0.15
CA PRO A 94 -1.94 -3.83 0.27
C PRO A 94 -2.74 -4.94 0.97
N GLY A 95 -2.08 -6.03 1.39
CA GLY A 95 -2.69 -7.17 2.06
C GLY A 95 -1.66 -8.02 2.82
N VAL A 96 -2.14 -9.03 3.55
CA VAL A 96 -1.33 -9.97 4.37
C VAL A 96 -0.62 -10.97 3.45
N PHE A 97 0.42 -10.50 2.77
CA PHE A 97 1.10 -11.23 1.70
C PHE A 97 1.84 -12.49 2.17
N GLU A 98 2.06 -12.63 3.47
CA GLU A 98 2.64 -13.80 4.12
C GLU A 98 1.72 -15.02 4.03
N ILE A 99 0.41 -14.81 3.83
CA ILE A 99 -0.59 -15.85 3.67
C ILE A 99 -0.98 -15.92 2.17
N PRO A 100 -0.76 -17.05 1.46
CA PRO A 100 -0.95 -17.12 0.01
C PRO A 100 -2.33 -16.68 -0.50
N GLN A 101 -3.39 -16.96 0.25
CA GLN A 101 -4.76 -16.56 -0.13
C GLN A 101 -5.00 -15.04 -0.06
N PHE A 102 -4.18 -14.31 0.68
CA PHE A 102 -4.25 -12.85 0.86
C PHE A 102 -3.08 -12.11 0.18
N ALA A 103 -2.31 -12.80 -0.67
CA ALA A 103 -1.13 -12.25 -1.33
C ALA A 103 -1.40 -11.65 -2.72
N ASN A 104 -2.61 -11.84 -3.26
CA ASN A 104 -2.90 -11.50 -4.66
C ASN A 104 -2.83 -9.99 -4.91
N GLY A 105 -3.37 -9.15 -4.03
CA GLY A 105 -3.27 -7.70 -4.16
C GLY A 105 -1.82 -7.22 -4.15
N THR A 106 -0.98 -7.80 -3.29
CA THR A 106 0.45 -7.50 -3.23
C THR A 106 1.18 -7.93 -4.50
N ASN A 107 0.93 -9.14 -4.99
CA ASN A 107 1.55 -9.67 -6.20
C ASN A 107 1.18 -8.86 -7.45
N GLU A 108 -0.09 -8.48 -7.60
CA GLU A 108 -0.56 -7.65 -8.71
C GLU A 108 0.01 -6.23 -8.64
N LEU A 109 0.16 -5.66 -7.45
CA LEU A 109 0.82 -4.37 -7.28
C LEU A 109 2.30 -4.44 -7.66
N ILE A 110 3.02 -5.50 -7.25
CA ILE A 110 4.41 -5.74 -7.67
C ILE A 110 4.50 -5.77 -9.20
N ASP A 111 3.62 -6.52 -9.86
CA ASP A 111 3.58 -6.60 -11.32
C ASP A 111 3.31 -5.25 -11.98
N ALA A 112 2.39 -4.46 -11.44
CA ALA A 112 2.09 -3.12 -11.93
C ALA A 112 3.30 -2.17 -11.80
N VAL A 113 4.00 -2.21 -10.66
CA VAL A 113 5.20 -1.39 -10.42
C VAL A 113 6.34 -1.82 -11.33
N CYS A 114 6.63 -3.11 -11.46
CA CYS A 114 7.66 -3.61 -12.37
C CYS A 114 7.36 -3.27 -13.83
N ALA A 115 6.10 -3.38 -14.26
CA ALA A 115 5.67 -2.96 -15.60
C ALA A 115 5.88 -1.45 -15.81
N ALA A 116 5.61 -0.62 -14.81
CA ALA A 116 5.89 0.81 -14.87
C ALA A 116 7.40 1.10 -15.00
N THR A 117 8.25 0.43 -14.21
CA THR A 117 9.71 0.54 -14.35
C THR A 117 10.16 0.22 -15.77
N LYS A 118 9.66 -0.89 -16.33
CA LYS A 118 10.01 -1.33 -17.69
C LYS A 118 9.61 -0.31 -18.77
N ARG A 119 8.56 0.48 -18.53
CA ARG A 119 8.14 1.59 -19.41
C ARG A 119 8.94 2.89 -19.19
N GLY A 120 9.86 2.91 -18.22
CA GLY A 120 10.74 4.05 -17.94
C GLY A 120 10.34 4.88 -16.72
N ALA A 121 9.39 4.43 -15.91
CA ALA A 121 9.11 5.09 -14.62
C ALA A 121 10.25 4.85 -13.63
N VAL A 122 10.55 5.84 -12.79
CA VAL A 122 11.45 5.66 -11.63
C VAL A 122 10.65 5.01 -10.50
N THR A 123 11.12 3.88 -9.98
CA THR A 123 10.42 3.14 -8.91
C THR A 123 11.31 2.93 -7.69
N VAL A 124 10.82 3.33 -6.52
CA VAL A 124 11.54 3.26 -5.24
C VAL A 124 10.74 2.46 -4.23
N ILE A 125 11.33 1.40 -3.70
CA ILE A 125 10.76 0.57 -2.64
C ILE A 125 11.34 1.01 -1.30
N GLY A 126 10.50 1.52 -0.39
CA GLY A 126 10.95 2.23 0.81
C GLY A 126 10.83 1.47 2.14
N GLY A 127 9.98 0.44 2.23
CA GLY A 127 9.66 -0.26 3.48
C GLY A 127 10.24 -1.67 3.57
N GLY A 128 10.46 -2.16 4.79
CA GLY A 128 10.96 -3.52 5.06
C GLY A 128 10.02 -4.60 4.51
N ASP A 129 8.71 -4.45 4.71
CA ASP A 129 7.73 -5.42 4.23
C ASP A 129 7.57 -5.36 2.71
N SER A 130 7.59 -4.17 2.09
CA SER A 130 7.57 -4.05 0.63
C SER A 130 8.83 -4.63 -0.01
N ALA A 131 10.01 -4.42 0.60
CA ALA A 131 11.26 -5.03 0.17
C ALA A 131 11.19 -6.55 0.30
N THR A 132 10.64 -7.07 1.40
CA THR A 132 10.45 -8.51 1.61
C THR A 132 9.48 -9.11 0.59
N ALA A 133 8.35 -8.45 0.34
CA ALA A 133 7.35 -8.90 -0.63
C ALA A 133 7.92 -9.02 -2.05
N ILE A 134 8.62 -7.99 -2.53
CA ILE A 134 9.18 -8.02 -3.90
C ILE A 134 10.33 -9.02 -4.04
N MET A 135 11.12 -9.23 -2.98
CA MET A 135 12.20 -10.21 -2.96
C MET A 135 11.64 -11.64 -2.93
N ASN A 136 10.63 -11.91 -2.11
CA ASN A 136 9.93 -13.20 -2.08
C ASN A 136 9.27 -13.53 -3.42
N ALA A 137 8.77 -12.52 -4.14
CA ALA A 137 8.23 -12.68 -5.48
C ALA A 137 9.31 -12.88 -6.57
N GLY A 138 10.61 -12.78 -6.22
CA GLY A 138 11.72 -12.91 -7.18
C GLY A 138 11.80 -11.77 -8.20
N LYS A 139 11.24 -10.59 -7.89
CA LYS A 139 11.09 -9.46 -8.82
C LYS A 139 11.90 -8.23 -8.44
N GLY A 140 12.85 -8.39 -7.52
CA GLY A 140 13.68 -7.27 -7.02
C GLY A 140 14.46 -6.53 -8.11
N GLU A 141 14.90 -7.22 -9.17
CA GLU A 141 15.59 -6.58 -10.31
C GLU A 141 14.64 -5.79 -11.23
N GLY A 142 13.32 -5.91 -11.05
CA GLY A 142 12.30 -5.25 -11.86
C GLY A 142 11.97 -3.81 -11.42
N VAL A 143 12.70 -3.25 -10.47
CA VAL A 143 12.48 -1.89 -9.92
C VAL A 143 13.76 -1.06 -9.94
N SER A 144 13.64 0.27 -9.90
CA SER A 144 14.81 1.15 -10.01
C SER A 144 15.67 1.15 -8.74
N HIS A 145 15.04 1.11 -7.57
CA HIS A 145 15.75 1.11 -6.29
C HIS A 145 14.97 0.40 -5.19
N ILE A 146 15.66 -0.45 -4.43
CA ILE A 146 15.16 -1.02 -3.17
C ILE A 146 15.97 -0.40 -2.04
N SER A 147 15.31 0.42 -1.22
CA SER A 147 15.97 1.03 -0.08
C SER A 147 16.18 0.02 1.03
N THR A 148 17.38 0.05 1.61
CA THR A 148 17.74 -0.66 2.85
C THR A 148 17.68 0.25 4.08
N GLY A 149 17.28 1.51 3.92
CA GLY A 149 17.23 2.51 5.00
C GLY A 149 16.03 2.35 5.94
N GLY A 150 15.03 1.54 5.58
CA GLY A 150 13.84 1.30 6.39
C GLY A 150 13.21 2.61 6.88
N GLY A 151 13.15 2.79 8.20
CA GLY A 151 12.62 4.02 8.83
C GLY A 151 13.32 5.30 8.38
N ALA A 152 14.64 5.28 8.15
CA ALA A 152 15.39 6.46 7.73
C ALA A 152 14.96 6.96 6.33
N SER A 153 14.58 6.04 5.43
CA SER A 153 14.05 6.43 4.11
C SER A 153 12.68 7.07 4.20
N ILE A 154 11.85 6.65 5.17
CA ILE A 154 10.55 7.26 5.40
C ILE A 154 10.71 8.63 6.05
N GLU A 155 11.62 8.79 7.01
CA GLU A 155 11.94 10.10 7.60
C GLU A 155 12.45 11.09 6.54
N LEU A 156 13.31 10.63 5.63
CA LEU A 156 13.76 11.43 4.49
C LEU A 156 12.58 11.86 3.60
N LEU A 157 11.64 10.95 3.30
CA LEU A 157 10.46 11.24 2.48
C LEU A 157 9.44 12.15 3.19
N GLN A 158 9.44 12.19 4.52
CA GLN A 158 8.65 13.15 5.30
C GLN A 158 9.21 14.59 5.19
N GLY A 159 10.43 14.76 4.65
CA GLY A 159 11.10 16.05 4.52
C GLY A 159 11.81 16.49 5.79
N ASN A 160 12.10 15.56 6.71
CA ASN A 160 12.84 15.86 7.93
C ASN A 160 14.32 16.14 7.61
N VAL A 161 14.96 16.97 8.43
CA VAL A 161 16.42 17.13 8.38
C VAL A 161 17.05 15.82 8.85
N MET A 162 17.93 15.26 8.03
CA MET A 162 18.66 14.03 8.32
C MET A 162 20.06 14.39 8.82
N PRO A 163 20.37 14.26 10.13
CA PRO A 163 21.64 14.73 10.68
C PRO A 163 22.87 14.10 10.02
N GLY A 164 22.76 12.82 9.63
CA GLY A 164 23.83 12.11 8.93
C GLY A 164 24.05 12.55 7.48
N ILE A 165 23.05 13.18 6.84
CA ILE A 165 23.16 13.75 5.49
C ILE A 165 23.67 15.19 5.57
N GLU A 166 23.23 15.95 6.57
CA GLU A 166 23.60 17.36 6.77
C GLU A 166 25.11 17.58 6.96
N VAL A 167 25.81 16.60 7.54
CA VAL A 167 27.26 16.68 7.76
C VAL A 167 28.10 16.33 6.53
N LEU A 168 27.49 15.92 5.42
CA LEU A 168 28.22 15.61 4.19
C LEU A 168 28.65 16.91 3.51
N CYS A 169 29.89 16.94 3.02
CA CYS A 169 30.36 18.04 2.19
C CYS A 169 29.69 17.98 0.81
N ASP A 170 29.44 19.15 0.21
CA ASP A 170 29.06 19.25 -1.19
C ASP A 170 30.16 18.68 -2.10
N ALA A 171 29.75 18.16 -3.27
CA ALA A 171 30.63 17.56 -4.27
C ALA A 171 31.50 18.58 -5.01
#